data_AF-A0A518GUN7-F1
#
_entry.id   AF-A0A518GUN7-F1
#
_cell.length_a   1.000
_cell.length_b   1.000
_cell.length_c   1.000
_cell.angle_alpha   90.00
_cell.angle_beta   90.00
_cell.angle_gamma   90.00
#
_symmetry.space_group_name_H-M   'P 1'
#
loop_
_entity.id
_entity.type
_entity.pdbx_description
1 polymer ?
#
loop_
_entity_poly.entity_id
_entity_poly.type
_entity_poly.pdbx_seq_one_letter_code
_entity_poly.pdbx_strand_id
1 'polypeptide(L)'
;MKAPRVRIRTVMIAIAVLTVLSYVAARLWAYYSLPANTRDVLARLDRPVRFPDPGPMPLAEALEAIREATRDPGDNGIPLYVDELGLQRAGATLWTEVRVDPGPMPAGDCLRRVLGPLGLDFNVYVRDGMLEVTTKDVARRARETTPDQVLRP
;
A
#
# COMPACT_ATOMS: atom_id res chain seq x y z
N MET A 1 -34.17 -29.14 36.73
CA MET A 1 -33.06 -28.67 35.88
C MET A 1 -32.98 -27.15 35.95
N LYS A 2 -31.86 -26.58 36.42
CA LYS A 2 -31.70 -25.14 36.65
C LYS A 2 -31.00 -24.52 35.44
N ALA A 3 -31.71 -23.71 34.65
CA ALA A 3 -31.15 -23.09 33.46
C ALA A 3 -30.04 -22.08 33.84
N PRO A 4 -28.88 -22.07 33.16
CA PRO A 4 -27.81 -21.13 33.45
C PRO A 4 -28.24 -19.71 33.03
N ARG A 5 -28.38 -18.81 34.01
CA ARG A 5 -28.59 -17.37 33.76
C ARG A 5 -27.27 -16.75 33.30
N VAL A 6 -27.04 -16.74 32.00
CA VAL A 6 -25.92 -15.99 31.42
C VAL A 6 -26.18 -14.50 31.60
N ARG A 7 -25.25 -13.79 32.25
CA ARG A 7 -25.37 -12.33 32.43
C ARG A 7 -25.20 -11.66 31.08
N ILE A 8 -26.11 -10.77 30.70
CA ILE A 8 -26.10 -10.04 29.41
C ILE A 8 -24.73 -9.41 29.11
N ARG A 9 -24.03 -8.90 30.13
CA ARG A 9 -22.66 -8.36 30.01
C ARG A 9 -21.64 -9.39 29.48
N THR A 10 -21.73 -10.64 29.90
CA THR A 10 -20.86 -11.72 29.44
C THR A 10 -21.13 -12.08 27.98
N VAL A 11 -22.40 -12.07 27.57
CA VAL A 11 -22.79 -12.29 26.16
C VAL A 11 -22.26 -11.16 25.26
N MET A 12 -22.38 -9.91 25.70
CA MET A 12 -21.88 -8.75 24.94
C MET A 12 -20.36 -8.78 24.76
N ILE A 13 -19.61 -9.15 25.81
CA ILE A 13 -18.15 -9.31 25.73
C ILE A 13 -17.79 -10.44 24.76
N ALA A 14 -18.49 -11.59 24.85
CA ALA A 14 -18.24 -12.72 23.96
C ALA A 14 -18.50 -12.37 22.48
N ILE A 15 -19.58 -11.63 22.18
CA ILE A 15 -19.87 -11.14 20.83
C ILE A 15 -18.77 -10.18 20.35
N ALA A 16 -18.37 -9.21 21.18
CA ALA A 16 -17.30 -8.28 20.81
C ALA A 16 -15.98 -9.01 20.49
N VAL A 17 -15.59 -9.98 21.32
CA VAL A 17 -14.39 -10.80 21.11
C VAL A 17 -14.51 -11.62 19.81
N LEU A 18 -15.66 -12.25 19.56
CA LEU A 18 -15.89 -13.04 18.35
C LEU A 18 -15.84 -12.18 17.09
N THR A 19 -16.43 -10.98 17.11
CA THR A 19 -16.39 -10.05 15.98
C THR A 19 -14.95 -9.61 15.69
N VAL A 20 -14.18 -9.25 16.71
CA VAL A 20 -12.77 -8.88 16.55
C VAL A 20 -11.97 -10.06 16.02
N LEU A 21 -12.16 -11.26 16.57
CA LEU A 21 -11.46 -12.46 16.12
C LEU A 21 -11.81 -12.82 14.68
N SER A 22 -13.08 -12.75 14.29
CA SER A 22 -13.53 -12.96 12.91
C SER A 22 -12.92 -11.96 11.96
N TYR A 23 -12.82 -10.69 12.36
CA TYR A 23 -12.20 -9.65 11.53
C TYR A 23 -10.71 -9.89 11.33
N VAL A 24 -9.98 -10.23 12.40
CA VAL A 24 -8.56 -10.57 12.33
C VAL A 24 -8.35 -11.82 11.49
N ALA A 25 -9.15 -12.88 11.69
CA ALA A 25 -9.08 -14.11 10.90
C ALA A 25 -9.33 -13.85 9.42
N ALA A 26 -10.32 -13.02 9.07
CA ALA A 26 -10.59 -12.64 7.68
C ALA A 26 -9.42 -11.87 7.06
N ARG A 27 -8.80 -10.92 7.79
CA ARG A 27 -7.60 -10.20 7.29
C ARG A 27 -6.40 -11.13 7.13
N LEU A 28 -6.17 -12.04 8.07
CA LEU A 28 -5.09 -13.02 7.97
C LEU A 28 -5.33 -13.98 6.80
N TRP A 29 -6.55 -14.47 6.63
CA TRP A 29 -6.89 -15.33 5.51
C TRP A 29 -6.68 -14.63 4.17
N ALA A 30 -7.14 -13.38 4.04
CA ALA A 30 -6.89 -12.56 2.85
C ALA A 30 -5.38 -12.40 2.59
N TYR A 31 -4.60 -12.03 3.61
CA TYR A 31 -3.16 -11.87 3.48
C TYR A 31 -2.44 -13.16 3.06
N TYR A 32 -2.71 -14.29 3.74
CA TYR A 32 -2.07 -15.57 3.42
C TYR A 32 -2.54 -16.20 2.11
N SER A 33 -3.66 -15.75 1.55
CA SER A 33 -4.12 -16.17 0.22
C SER A 33 -3.36 -15.49 -0.92
N LEU A 34 -2.60 -14.43 -0.65
CA LEU A 34 -1.86 -13.70 -1.66
C LEU A 34 -0.60 -14.44 -2.14
N PRO A 35 -0.27 -14.32 -3.44
CA PRO A 35 1.00 -14.77 -3.99
C PRO A 35 2.21 -14.21 -3.20
N ALA A 36 3.30 -14.98 -3.16
CA ALA A 36 4.47 -14.67 -2.32
C ALA A 36 5.14 -13.34 -2.70
N ASN A 37 5.27 -13.05 -4.01
CA ASN A 37 5.75 -11.78 -4.57
C ASN A 37 4.91 -10.58 -4.11
N THR A 38 3.59 -10.70 -4.13
CA THR A 38 2.69 -9.64 -3.68
C THR A 38 2.81 -9.39 -2.18
N ARG A 39 2.89 -10.44 -1.37
CA ARG A 39 3.14 -10.31 0.07
C ARG A 39 4.47 -9.63 0.37
N ASP A 40 5.50 -9.94 -0.40
CA ASP A 40 6.82 -9.34 -0.28
C ASP A 40 6.78 -7.83 -0.57
N VAL A 41 6.13 -7.42 -1.65
CA VAL A 41 5.94 -5.99 -1.96
C VAL A 41 5.18 -5.26 -0.86
N LEU A 42 4.07 -5.83 -0.38
CA LEU A 42 3.31 -5.22 0.72
C LEU A 42 4.16 -5.10 1.99
N ALA A 43 4.92 -6.15 2.34
CA ALA A 43 5.80 -6.13 3.48
C ALA A 43 6.92 -5.08 3.36
N ARG A 44 7.45 -4.87 2.14
CA ARG A 44 8.43 -3.80 1.86
C ARG A 44 7.82 -2.42 1.93
N LEU A 45 6.58 -2.24 1.47
CA LEU A 45 5.85 -0.96 1.57
C LEU A 45 5.59 -0.54 3.02
N ASP A 46 5.46 -1.50 3.93
CA ASP A 46 5.32 -1.23 5.37
C ASP A 46 6.65 -0.91 6.06
N ARG A 47 7.80 -1.13 5.39
CA ARG A 47 9.10 -0.82 5.99
C ARG A 47 9.28 0.70 6.13
N PRO A 48 9.78 1.16 7.29
CA PRO A 48 10.07 2.58 7.48
C PRO A 48 11.26 2.99 6.62
N VAL A 49 11.03 3.94 5.72
CA VAL A 49 12.09 4.56 4.92
C VAL A 49 12.50 5.89 5.55
N ARG A 50 13.79 6.22 5.46
CA ARG A 50 14.34 7.50 5.88
C ARG A 50 15.06 8.12 4.71
N PHE A 51 14.71 9.37 4.41
CA PHE A 51 15.39 10.14 3.38
C PHE A 51 16.44 11.03 4.06
N PRO A 52 17.73 10.84 3.75
CA PRO A 52 18.79 11.63 4.37
C PRO A 52 18.70 13.12 3.99
N ASP A 53 18.26 13.41 2.75
CA ASP A 53 18.13 14.77 2.22
C ASP A 53 16.65 15.09 1.89
N PRO A 54 15.85 15.52 2.88
CA PRO A 54 14.49 15.97 2.67
C PRO A 54 14.45 17.27 1.85
N GLY A 55 13.70 17.30 0.75
CA GLY A 55 13.62 18.49 -0.08
C GLY A 55 12.79 18.32 -1.35
N PRO A 56 12.68 19.39 -2.16
CA PRO A 56 12.18 19.28 -3.51
C PRO A 56 13.14 18.46 -4.38
N MET A 57 12.62 17.43 -5.03
CA MET A 57 13.36 16.61 -5.99
C MET A 57 12.45 16.16 -7.14
N PRO A 58 12.98 15.79 -8.31
CA PRO A 58 12.20 15.21 -9.39
C PRO A 58 11.45 13.95 -8.96
N LEU A 59 10.26 13.73 -9.52
CA LEU A 59 9.45 12.54 -9.25
C LEU A 59 10.24 11.25 -9.53
N ALA A 60 11.02 11.19 -10.61
CA ALA A 60 11.87 10.04 -10.91
C ALA A 60 12.83 9.72 -9.76
N GLU A 61 13.50 10.74 -9.21
CA GLU A 61 14.44 10.58 -8.11
C GLU A 61 13.73 10.14 -6.82
N ALA A 62 12.54 10.67 -6.54
CA ALA A 62 11.75 10.24 -5.39
C ALA A 62 11.31 8.76 -5.50
N LEU A 63 10.87 8.32 -6.68
CA LEU A 63 10.48 6.93 -6.93
C LEU A 63 11.69 5.98 -6.82
N GLU A 64 12.83 6.39 -7.37
CA GLU A 64 14.08 5.66 -7.28
C GLU A 64 14.60 5.57 -5.84
N ALA A 65 14.51 6.66 -5.07
CA ALA A 65 14.89 6.65 -3.67
C ALA A 65 14.00 5.71 -2.84
N ILE A 66 12.70 5.62 -3.14
CA ILE A 66 11.80 4.65 -2.50
C ILE A 66 12.17 3.21 -2.91
N ARG A 67 12.51 2.98 -4.18
CA ARG A 67 12.96 1.66 -4.68
C ARG A 67 14.22 1.20 -3.96
N GLU A 68 15.23 2.07 -3.86
CA GLU A 68 16.48 1.75 -3.18
C GLU A 68 16.30 1.58 -1.67
N ALA A 69 15.44 2.41 -1.04
CA ALA A 69 15.16 2.28 0.39
C ALA A 69 14.38 1.00 0.76
N THR A 70 13.78 0.32 -0.23
CA THR A 70 13.03 -0.94 -0.07
C THR A 70 13.79 -2.16 -0.62
N ARG A 71 15.06 -1.97 -0.98
CA ARG A 71 15.98 -2.99 -1.48
C ARG A 71 16.48 -3.90 -0.36
N ASP A 72 16.56 -5.20 -0.66
CA ASP A 72 17.27 -6.18 0.16
C ASP A 72 18.58 -6.62 -0.53
N PRO A 73 19.54 -7.18 0.22
CA PRO A 73 20.79 -7.68 -0.37
C PRO A 73 20.51 -8.68 -1.50
N GLY A 74 20.88 -8.31 -2.73
CA GLY A 74 20.75 -9.18 -3.91
C GLY A 74 19.50 -8.96 -4.77
N ASP A 75 18.65 -7.98 -4.47
CA ASP A 75 17.54 -7.59 -5.35
C ASP A 75 17.63 -6.12 -5.81
N ASN A 76 16.59 -5.64 -6.51
CA ASN A 76 16.48 -4.28 -7.04
C ASN A 76 15.38 -3.46 -6.33
N GLY A 77 14.97 -3.85 -5.12
CA GLY A 77 13.84 -3.24 -4.42
C GLY A 77 12.48 -3.64 -4.97
N ILE A 78 11.45 -2.84 -4.62
CA ILE A 78 10.08 -3.07 -5.09
C ILE A 78 10.01 -2.89 -6.62
N PRO A 79 9.46 -3.88 -7.37
CA PRO A 79 9.19 -3.70 -8.79
C PRO A 79 8.18 -2.56 -9.01
N LEU A 80 8.59 -1.54 -9.77
CA LEU A 80 7.84 -0.31 -9.97
C LEU A 80 7.69 0.00 -11.46
N TYR A 81 6.45 0.24 -11.88
CA TYR A 81 6.06 0.68 -13.22
C TYR A 81 5.34 2.02 -13.13
N VAL A 82 5.62 2.92 -14.07
CA VAL A 82 4.99 4.23 -14.16
C VAL A 82 4.20 4.33 -15.46
N ASP A 83 2.90 4.57 -15.35
CA ASP A 83 2.02 4.84 -16.49
C ASP A 83 2.29 6.26 -17.02
N GLU A 84 3.06 6.37 -18.09
CA GLU A 84 3.38 7.64 -18.75
C GLU A 84 2.13 8.39 -19.21
N LEU A 85 1.10 7.69 -19.68
CA LEU A 85 -0.15 8.29 -20.09
C LEU A 85 -0.94 8.80 -18.87
N GLY A 86 -0.85 8.08 -17.76
CA GLY A 86 -1.37 8.51 -16.46
C GLY A 86 -0.70 9.78 -15.95
N LEU A 87 0.62 9.87 -16.06
CA LEU A 87 1.38 11.10 -15.75
C LEU A 87 0.92 12.28 -16.61
N GLN A 88 0.81 12.09 -17.93
CA GLN A 88 0.36 13.15 -18.84
C GLN A 88 -1.05 13.63 -18.52
N ARG A 89 -1.98 12.72 -18.20
CA ARG A 89 -3.35 13.07 -17.78
C ARG A 89 -3.39 13.85 -16.47
N ALA A 90 -2.45 13.59 -15.57
CA ALA A 90 -2.27 14.33 -14.33
C ALA A 90 -1.55 15.68 -14.53
N GLY A 91 -1.10 16.01 -15.75
CA GLY A 91 -0.30 17.20 -16.01
C GLY A 91 1.10 17.14 -15.38
N ALA A 92 1.59 15.92 -15.09
CA ALA A 92 2.87 15.67 -14.47
C ALA A 92 3.83 14.94 -15.42
N THR A 93 5.12 14.96 -15.08
CA THR A 93 6.17 14.21 -15.76
C THR A 93 7.10 13.60 -14.72
N LEU A 94 8.02 12.74 -15.15
CA LEU A 94 9.10 12.23 -14.29
C LEU A 94 10.01 13.34 -13.73
N TRP A 95 9.98 14.53 -14.32
CA TRP A 95 10.75 15.71 -13.90
C TRP A 95 9.96 16.65 -12.99
N THR A 96 8.67 16.37 -12.75
CA THR A 96 7.86 17.19 -11.87
C THR A 96 8.43 17.17 -10.46
N GLU A 97 8.63 18.34 -9.89
CA GLU A 97 9.18 18.50 -8.55
C GLU A 97 8.17 18.03 -7.50
N VAL A 98 8.62 17.14 -6.62
CA VAL A 98 7.87 16.60 -5.49
C VAL A 98 8.65 16.80 -4.21
N ARG A 99 7.95 16.82 -3.08
CA ARG A 99 8.57 16.93 -1.76
C ARG A 99 8.49 15.62 -1.02
N VAL A 100 9.63 15.23 -0.43
CA VAL A 100 9.76 14.05 0.40
C VAL A 100 9.98 14.46 1.86
N ASP A 101 9.30 13.79 2.79
CA ASP A 101 9.36 14.11 4.22
C ASP A 101 10.60 13.49 4.90
N PRO A 102 11.22 14.17 5.90
CA PRO A 102 12.43 13.72 6.60
C PRO A 102 12.26 12.57 7.60
N GLY A 103 11.03 12.19 7.92
CA GLY A 103 10.76 11.28 9.04
C GLY A 103 10.79 9.80 8.66
N PRO A 104 11.06 8.88 9.62
CA PRO A 104 10.80 7.46 9.37
C PRO A 104 9.30 7.27 9.19
N MET A 105 8.91 6.85 7.99
CA MET A 105 7.53 6.51 7.69
C MET A 105 7.46 5.32 6.73
N PRO A 106 6.36 4.55 6.71
CA PRO A 106 6.20 3.47 5.77
C PRO A 106 6.41 3.95 4.32
N ALA A 107 7.14 3.19 3.52
CA ALA A 107 7.38 3.53 2.10
C ALA A 107 6.07 3.76 1.34
N GLY A 108 5.02 2.98 1.63
CA GLY A 108 3.69 3.17 1.05
C GLY A 108 3.08 4.52 1.40
N ASP A 109 3.23 4.99 2.64
CA ASP A 109 2.73 6.29 3.08
C ASP A 109 3.54 7.44 2.47
N CYS A 110 4.87 7.27 2.39
CA CYS A 110 5.74 8.22 1.70
C CYS A 110 5.29 8.38 0.23
N LEU A 111 5.11 7.26 -0.48
CA LEU A 111 4.68 7.25 -1.87
C LEU A 111 3.31 7.94 -2.05
N ARG A 112 2.37 7.76 -1.12
CA ARG A 112 1.08 8.49 -1.14
C ARG A 112 1.25 9.99 -1.01
N ARG A 113 2.18 10.45 -0.18
CA ARG A 113 2.43 11.89 0.00
C ARG A 113 3.12 12.50 -1.21
N VAL A 114 4.02 11.76 -1.85
CA VAL A 114 4.69 12.17 -3.09
C VAL A 114 3.71 12.25 -4.26
N LEU A 115 2.89 11.22 -4.45
CA LEU A 115 1.96 11.11 -5.59
C LEU A 115 0.66 11.90 -5.40
N GLY A 116 0.22 12.05 -4.16
CA GLY A 116 -1.07 12.66 -3.81
C GLY A 116 -1.30 14.06 -4.38
N PRO A 117 -0.36 15.01 -4.22
CA PRO A 117 -0.43 16.35 -4.79
C PRO A 117 -0.53 16.38 -6.32
N LEU A 118 0.03 15.37 -6.99
CA LEU A 118 -0.01 15.24 -8.45
C LEU A 118 -1.32 14.62 -8.96
N GLY A 119 -2.26 14.26 -8.07
CA GLY A 119 -3.46 13.53 -8.49
C GLY A 119 -3.18 12.07 -8.90
N LEU A 120 -2.00 11.55 -8.56
CA LEU A 120 -1.58 10.19 -8.81
C LEU A 120 -1.85 9.31 -7.58
N ASP A 121 -1.95 8.01 -7.81
CA ASP A 121 -2.01 6.96 -6.79
C ASP A 121 -1.25 5.75 -7.31
N PHE A 122 -1.10 4.73 -6.48
CA PHE A 122 -0.46 3.49 -6.89
C PHE A 122 -1.28 2.25 -6.53
N ASN A 123 -1.02 1.19 -7.28
CA ASN A 123 -1.67 -0.10 -7.17
C ASN A 123 -0.64 -1.21 -7.09
N VAL A 124 -0.94 -2.27 -6.35
CA VAL A 124 -0.12 -3.50 -6.35
C VAL A 124 -0.89 -4.59 -7.09
N TYR A 125 -0.33 -5.06 -8.21
CA TYR A 125 -0.90 -6.17 -8.98
C TYR A 125 -0.59 -7.51 -8.31
N VAL A 126 -1.64 -8.25 -7.97
CA VAL A 126 -1.55 -9.47 -7.16
C VAL A 126 -0.81 -10.60 -7.87
N ARG A 127 -0.92 -10.70 -9.20
CA ARG A 127 -0.29 -11.77 -9.98
C ARG A 127 1.23 -11.62 -10.03
N ASP A 128 1.69 -10.40 -10.31
CA ASP A 128 3.10 -10.17 -10.64
C ASP A 128 3.88 -9.53 -9.48
N GLY A 129 3.20 -9.03 -8.45
CA GLY A 129 3.84 -8.30 -7.36
C GLY A 129 4.49 -7.02 -7.88
N MET A 130 3.78 -6.31 -8.76
CA MET A 130 4.25 -5.08 -9.40
C MET A 130 3.48 -3.89 -8.86
N LEU A 131 4.21 -2.83 -8.50
CA LEU A 131 3.62 -1.54 -8.15
C LEU A 131 3.45 -0.70 -9.42
N GLU A 132 2.23 -0.27 -9.71
CA GLU A 132 1.94 0.67 -10.79
C GLU A 132 1.61 2.05 -10.23
N VAL A 133 2.23 3.09 -10.77
CA VAL A 133 1.89 4.50 -10.53
C VAL A 133 1.04 5.00 -11.69
N THR A 134 -0.18 5.45 -11.42
CA THR A 134 -1.11 6.01 -12.42
C THR A 134 -2.02 7.07 -11.78
N THR A 135 -2.95 7.63 -12.54
CA THR A 135 -3.95 8.58 -12.01
C THR A 135 -4.83 7.93 -10.94
N LYS A 136 -5.28 8.72 -9.97
CA LYS A 136 -6.25 8.28 -8.94
C LYS A 136 -7.50 7.64 -9.52
N ASP A 137 -8.01 8.16 -10.64
CA ASP A 137 -9.22 7.66 -11.28
C ASP A 137 -9.03 6.28 -11.90
N VAL A 138 -7.93 6.07 -12.65
CA VAL A 138 -7.59 4.76 -13.22
C VAL A 138 -7.31 3.77 -12.10
N ALA A 139 -6.52 4.19 -11.09
CA ALA A 139 -6.20 3.34 -9.95
C ALA A 139 -7.46 2.88 -9.21
N ARG A 140 -8.42 3.80 -8.97
CA ARG A 140 -9.71 3.49 -8.36
C ARG A 140 -10.53 2.54 -9.23
N ARG A 141 -10.66 2.81 -10.53
CA ARG A 141 -11.42 1.95 -11.46
C ARG A 141 -10.87 0.53 -11.53
N ALA A 142 -9.55 0.37 -11.53
CA ALA A 142 -8.90 -0.94 -11.53
C ALA A 142 -9.28 -1.76 -10.28
N ARG A 143 -9.33 -1.11 -9.11
CA ARG A 143 -9.77 -1.73 -7.84
C ARG A 143 -11.25 -2.09 -7.84
N GLU A 144 -12.10 -1.28 -8.47
CA GLU A 144 -13.54 -1.54 -8.58
C GLU A 144 -13.86 -2.67 -9.57
N THR A 145 -13.12 -2.73 -10.68
CA THR A 145 -13.37 -3.70 -11.76
C THR A 145 -12.79 -5.07 -11.43
N THR A 146 -11.61 -5.11 -10.81
CA THR A 146 -10.85 -6.34 -10.60
C THR A 146 -10.20 -6.37 -9.20
N PRO A 147 -11.02 -6.39 -8.12
CA PRO A 147 -10.55 -6.28 -6.74
C PRO A 147 -9.67 -7.47 -6.28
N ASP A 148 -9.78 -8.62 -6.95
CA ASP A 148 -8.97 -9.81 -6.70
C ASP A 148 -7.55 -9.70 -7.30
N GLN A 149 -7.34 -8.78 -8.25
CA GLN A 149 -6.07 -8.63 -8.96
C GLN A 149 -5.32 -7.35 -8.59
N VAL A 150 -5.98 -6.38 -7.99
CA VAL A 150 -5.40 -5.06 -7.69
C VAL A 150 -5.65 -4.70 -6.24
N LEU A 151 -4.55 -4.56 -5.49
CA LEU A 151 -4.61 -4.16 -4.09
C LEU A 151 -4.25 -2.69 -3.91
N ARG A 152 -4.96 -2.07 -2.98
CA ARG A 152 -4.53 -0.85 -2.32
C ARG A 152 -3.84 -1.26 -1.02
N PRO A 153 -2.53 -1.05 -0.87
CA PRO A 153 -1.81 -1.35 0.37
C PRO A 153 -2.35 -0.56 1.58
#